data_AF-A0A4S0RIT7-F1
#
_entry.id   AF-A0A4S0RIT7-F1
#
_cell.length_a   1.000
_cell.length_b   1.000
_cell.length_c   1.000
_cell.angle_alpha   90.00
_cell.angle_beta   90.00
_cell.angle_gamma   90.00
#
_symmetry.space_group_name_H-M   'P 1'
#
loop_
_entity.id
_entity.type
_entity.pdbx_description
1 polymer ?
#
loop_
_entity_poly.entity_id
_entity_poly.type
_entity_poly.pdbx_seq_one_letter_code
_entity_poly.pdbx_strand_id
1 'polypeptide(L)'
;VRAKAVIVNASPAVLAFEEIAFSPALPDAHFSAFFDLPMGMLTKLPVEVSATRLGLQPFDDLLIERLARHDIYFLCFPFDLDLMVGFVGGDFAWEMSAAGEAAGIDFVVDRLCGIFGGDVRKHVGRAMMTNWGGERFVRGAYAAARPGRSE
;
A
#
# COMPACT_ATOMS: atom_id res chain seq x y z
N VAL A 1 -9.52 -2.96 31.67
CA VAL A 1 -9.21 -4.41 31.77
C VAL A 1 -8.14 -4.62 32.83
N ARG A 2 -8.18 -5.70 33.63
CA ARG A 2 -7.09 -6.07 34.57
C ARG A 2 -6.57 -7.44 34.19
N ALA A 3 -5.25 -7.59 34.07
CA ALA A 3 -4.61 -8.84 33.64
C ALA A 3 -3.22 -8.99 34.29
N LYS A 4 -2.70 -10.22 34.32
CA LYS A 4 -1.32 -10.50 34.79
C LYS A 4 -0.24 -10.14 33.77
N ALA A 5 -0.62 -10.09 32.49
CA ALA A 5 0.27 -9.78 31.37
C ALA A 5 -0.54 -9.12 30.24
N VAL A 6 0.16 -8.40 29.37
CA VAL A 6 -0.39 -7.77 28.16
C VAL A 6 0.54 -8.10 26.99
N ILE A 7 -0.04 -8.46 25.85
CA ILE A 7 0.66 -8.60 24.58
C ILE A 7 0.27 -7.39 23.72
N VAL A 8 1.25 -6.56 23.35
CA VAL A 8 1.05 -5.41 22.47
C VAL A 8 1.54 -5.78 21.07
N ASN A 9 0.63 -5.87 20.12
CA ASN A 9 0.93 -6.24 18.72
C ASN A 9 0.63 -5.08 17.76
N ALA A 10 0.93 -3.85 18.20
CA ALA A 10 0.75 -2.64 17.41
C ALA A 10 1.89 -2.46 16.41
N SER A 11 1.62 -1.74 15.32
CA SER A 11 2.64 -1.35 14.34
C SER A 11 3.78 -0.56 15.01
N PRO A 12 5.06 -0.76 14.61
CA PRO A 12 6.18 0.03 15.11
C PRO A 12 5.94 1.54 14.99
N ALA A 13 5.29 2.01 13.93
CA ALA A 13 4.98 3.43 13.79
C ALA A 13 3.93 3.91 14.80
N VAL A 14 2.93 3.09 15.16
CA VAL A 14 1.96 3.47 16.21
C VAL A 14 2.67 3.65 17.55
N LEU A 15 3.66 2.78 17.84
CA LEU A 15 4.47 2.87 19.06
C LEU A 15 5.44 4.06 19.01
N ALA A 16 6.07 4.32 17.87
CA ALA A 16 6.97 5.46 17.67
C ALA A 16 6.26 6.83 17.75
N PHE A 17 4.99 6.89 17.35
CA PHE A 17 4.14 8.08 17.48
C PHE A 17 3.48 8.21 18.88
N GLU A 18 3.79 7.30 19.80
CA GLU A 18 3.28 7.31 21.18
C GLU A 18 1.75 7.32 21.31
N GLU A 19 1.04 6.76 20.32
CA GLU A 19 -0.42 6.54 20.39
C GLU A 19 -0.79 5.56 21.52
N ILE A 20 0.19 4.75 21.94
CA ILE A 20 0.12 3.88 23.12
C ILE A 20 1.23 4.31 24.09
N ALA A 21 0.84 4.89 25.22
CA ALA A 21 1.76 5.26 26.28
C ALA A 21 2.00 4.07 27.25
N PHE A 22 3.26 3.85 27.62
CA PHE A 22 3.65 2.84 28.61
C PHE A 22 3.92 3.48 29.97
N SER A 23 3.49 2.81 31.05
CA SER A 23 3.79 3.20 32.42
C SER A 23 4.14 1.96 33.25
N PRO A 24 5.37 1.84 33.79
CA PRO A 24 6.51 2.75 33.57
C PRO A 24 6.93 2.81 32.09
N ALA A 25 7.69 3.85 31.72
CA ALA A 25 8.21 4.01 30.37
C ALA A 25 9.06 2.80 29.95
N LEU A 26 9.07 2.51 28.64
CA LEU A 26 9.93 1.47 28.08
C LEU A 26 11.41 1.87 28.22
N PRO A 27 12.33 0.90 28.36
CA PRO A 27 13.76 1.20 28.27
C PRO A 27 14.12 1.82 26.92
N ASP A 28 15.06 2.76 26.91
CA ASP A 28 15.47 3.53 25.71
C ASP A 28 15.80 2.64 24.50
N ALA A 29 16.44 1.48 24.74
CA ALA A 29 16.76 0.53 23.68
C ALA A 29 15.51 -0.03 22.96
N HIS A 30 14.43 -0.28 23.69
CA HIS A 30 13.17 -0.75 23.10
C HIS A 30 12.50 0.37 22.31
N PHE A 31 12.50 1.60 22.86
CA PHE A 31 11.91 2.75 22.18
C PHE A 31 12.66 3.11 20.90
N SER A 32 14.00 3.10 20.94
CA SER A 32 14.85 3.39 19.78
C SER A 32 14.65 2.38 18.66
N ALA A 33 14.38 1.11 18.99
CA ALA A 33 14.15 0.05 18.01
C ALA A 33 12.95 0.34 17.09
N PHE A 34 11.95 1.10 17.54
CA PHE A 34 10.82 1.50 16.69
C PHE A 34 11.25 2.37 15.50
N PHE A 35 12.33 3.16 15.66
CA PHE A 35 12.88 4.02 14.60
C PHE A 35 13.89 3.29 13.69
N ASP A 36 14.39 2.14 14.14
CA ASP A 36 15.25 1.27 13.36
C ASP A 36 14.46 0.30 12.46
N LEU A 37 13.15 0.11 12.74
CA LEU A 37 12.17 -0.57 11.90
C LEU A 37 11.05 0.37 11.43
N PRO A 38 11.36 1.38 10.58
CA PRO A 38 10.35 2.27 10.04
C PRO A 38 9.33 1.50 9.18
N MET A 39 8.13 2.06 9.09
CA MET A 39 7.13 1.57 8.15
C MET A 39 7.46 2.04 6.73
N GLY A 40 7.58 1.09 5.81
CA GLY A 40 7.57 1.36 4.37
C GLY A 40 6.14 1.48 3.84
N MET A 41 6.04 1.80 2.55
CA MET A 41 4.74 1.94 1.88
C MET A 41 4.63 1.13 0.60
N LEU A 42 3.43 0.54 0.49
CA LEU A 42 2.90 -0.11 -0.68
C LEU A 42 1.38 0.14 -0.68
N THR A 43 0.91 0.86 -1.66
CA THR A 43 -0.51 1.13 -1.88
C THR A 43 -1.04 0.22 -2.97
N LYS A 44 -2.20 -0.40 -2.73
CA LYS A 44 -2.91 -1.22 -3.71
C LYS A 44 -4.13 -0.48 -4.23
N LEU A 45 -4.35 -0.58 -5.54
CA LEU A 45 -5.46 0.03 -6.26
C LEU A 45 -6.24 -1.06 -7.00
N PRO A 46 -7.13 -1.78 -6.32
CA PRO A 46 -8.04 -2.69 -7.00
C PRO A 46 -9.02 -1.91 -7.88
N VAL A 47 -9.14 -2.32 -9.13
CA VAL A 47 -10.02 -1.75 -10.16
C VAL A 47 -10.76 -2.89 -10.82
N GLU A 48 -12.08 -2.82 -10.80
CA GLU A 48 -12.93 -3.73 -11.54
C GLU A 48 -12.80 -3.46 -13.04
N VAL A 49 -12.48 -4.50 -13.82
CA VAL A 49 -12.44 -4.44 -15.28
C VAL A 49 -13.28 -5.59 -15.81
N SER A 50 -14.46 -5.27 -16.34
CA SER A 50 -15.48 -6.23 -16.72
C SER A 50 -15.72 -6.26 -18.24
N ALA A 51 -16.30 -7.36 -18.73
CA ALA A 51 -16.63 -7.58 -20.16
C ALA A 51 -15.43 -7.57 -21.13
N THR A 52 -14.20 -7.51 -20.62
CA THR A 52 -12.97 -7.66 -21.39
C THR A 52 -11.87 -8.27 -20.52
N ARG A 53 -10.90 -8.92 -21.16
CA ARG A 53 -9.66 -9.40 -20.54
C ARG A 53 -8.43 -8.65 -21.03
N LEU A 54 -8.60 -7.65 -21.92
CA LEU A 54 -7.52 -6.84 -22.47
C LEU A 54 -6.40 -7.65 -23.16
N GLY A 55 -6.69 -8.89 -23.57
CA GLY A 55 -5.71 -9.82 -24.12
C GLY A 55 -4.81 -10.50 -23.08
N LEU A 56 -5.07 -10.30 -21.79
CA LEU A 56 -4.31 -10.85 -20.66
C LEU A 56 -4.94 -12.15 -20.15
N GLN A 57 -4.13 -12.95 -19.46
CA GLN A 57 -4.54 -14.14 -18.72
C GLN A 57 -4.60 -13.86 -17.21
N PRO A 58 -5.36 -14.66 -16.44
CA PRO A 58 -5.30 -14.63 -14.99
C PRO A 58 -3.86 -14.78 -14.46
N PHE A 59 -3.48 -13.93 -13.51
CA PHE A 59 -2.14 -13.83 -12.93
C PHE A 59 -1.04 -13.33 -13.88
N ASP A 60 -1.39 -12.72 -15.01
CA ASP A 60 -0.40 -11.96 -15.77
C ASP A 60 0.13 -10.78 -14.95
N ASP A 61 1.43 -10.54 -15.13
CA ASP A 61 2.17 -9.44 -14.53
C ASP A 61 2.38 -8.34 -15.56
N LEU A 62 1.90 -7.13 -15.27
CA LEU A 62 2.12 -5.96 -16.12
C LEU A 62 2.85 -4.88 -15.34
N LEU A 63 4.07 -4.54 -15.76
CA LEU A 63 4.84 -3.44 -15.21
C LEU A 63 4.81 -2.25 -16.17
N ILE A 64 4.52 -1.08 -15.62
CA ILE A 64 4.57 0.19 -16.34
C ILE A 64 5.66 1.05 -15.71
N GLU A 65 6.79 1.16 -16.40
CA GLU A 65 7.92 1.99 -15.97
C GLU A 65 7.73 3.46 -16.36
N ARG A 66 8.10 4.38 -15.48
CA ARG A 66 8.01 5.83 -15.71
C ARG A 66 9.23 6.57 -15.20
N LEU A 67 9.37 7.80 -15.70
CA LEU A 67 10.28 8.77 -15.13
C LEU A 67 9.92 9.02 -13.65
N ALA A 68 10.93 9.41 -12.87
CA ALA A 68 10.81 9.66 -11.43
C ALA A 68 10.38 8.46 -10.58
N ARG A 69 10.50 7.21 -11.08
CA ARG A 69 10.14 5.98 -10.35
C ARG A 69 8.66 5.92 -9.96
N HIS A 70 7.80 6.54 -10.77
CA HIS A 70 6.35 6.47 -10.60
C HIS A 70 5.79 5.22 -11.29
N ASP A 71 6.43 4.10 -11.01
CA ASP A 71 6.13 2.82 -11.63
C ASP A 71 4.87 2.24 -11.00
N ILE A 72 4.09 1.52 -11.80
CA ILE A 72 2.96 0.74 -11.32
C ILE A 72 3.05 -0.67 -11.86
N TYR A 73 2.92 -1.63 -10.97
CA TYR A 73 2.77 -3.03 -11.30
C TYR A 73 1.28 -3.41 -11.20
N PHE A 74 0.79 -4.26 -12.10
CA PHE A 74 -0.55 -4.81 -12.06
C PHE A 74 -0.50 -6.33 -11.95
N LEU A 75 -1.27 -6.86 -11.00
CA LEU A 75 -1.71 -8.25 -11.00
C LEU A 75 -3.03 -8.34 -11.75
N CYS A 76 -3.03 -9.06 -12.86
CA CYS A 76 -4.14 -9.07 -13.82
C CYS A 76 -5.10 -10.24 -13.53
N PHE A 77 -6.39 -9.94 -13.38
CA PHE A 77 -7.48 -10.92 -13.24
C PHE A 77 -7.17 -12.09 -12.27
N PRO A 78 -6.66 -11.83 -11.05
CA PRO A 78 -6.29 -12.91 -10.14
C PRO A 78 -7.53 -13.77 -9.83
N PHE A 79 -7.35 -15.09 -9.87
CA PHE A 79 -8.43 -16.07 -9.72
C PHE A 79 -9.56 -15.93 -10.77
N ASP A 80 -9.25 -15.38 -11.95
CA ASP A 80 -10.19 -15.11 -13.05
C ASP A 80 -11.35 -14.17 -12.69
N LEU A 81 -11.15 -13.35 -11.66
CA LEU A 81 -12.08 -12.29 -11.28
C LEU A 81 -11.93 -11.09 -12.23
N ASP A 82 -13.01 -10.33 -12.44
CA ASP A 82 -13.04 -9.04 -13.15
C ASP A 82 -12.30 -7.94 -12.36
N LEU A 83 -11.06 -8.19 -11.99
CA LEU A 83 -10.26 -7.39 -11.07
C LEU A 83 -8.84 -7.22 -11.62
N MET A 84 -8.38 -5.99 -11.71
CA MET A 84 -6.96 -5.67 -11.81
C MET A 84 -6.50 -5.04 -10.50
N VAL A 85 -5.34 -5.42 -10.00
CA VAL A 85 -4.79 -4.81 -8.78
C VAL A 85 -3.53 -4.06 -9.13
N GLY A 86 -3.59 -2.73 -9.10
CA GLY A 86 -2.42 -1.87 -9.20
C GLY A 86 -1.63 -1.86 -7.89
N PHE A 87 -0.31 -1.84 -7.97
CA PHE A 87 0.61 -1.76 -6.84
C PHE A 87 1.59 -0.63 -7.08
N VAL A 88 1.67 0.26 -6.10
CA VAL A 88 2.61 1.38 -6.09
C VAL A 88 3.38 1.35 -4.79
N GLY A 89 4.71 1.39 -4.85
CA GLY A 89 5.59 1.33 -3.70
C GLY A 89 6.49 2.56 -3.54
N GLY A 90 7.22 2.60 -2.43
CA GLY A 90 8.23 3.63 -2.18
C GLY A 90 7.65 5.03 -1.93
N ASP A 91 8.43 6.07 -2.24
CA ASP A 91 8.05 7.47 -2.02
C ASP A 91 6.77 7.84 -2.79
N PHE A 92 6.61 7.30 -4.01
CA PHE A 92 5.40 7.56 -4.80
C PHE A 92 4.13 6.99 -4.13
N ALA A 93 4.23 5.90 -3.37
CA ALA A 93 3.11 5.40 -2.58
C ALA A 93 2.71 6.33 -1.43
N TRP A 94 3.68 7.01 -0.81
CA TRP A 94 3.44 8.05 0.19
C TRP A 94 2.77 9.28 -0.44
N GLU A 95 3.30 9.75 -1.56
CA GLU A 95 2.74 10.88 -2.31
C GLU A 95 1.29 10.60 -2.73
N MET A 96 1.03 9.40 -3.24
CA MET A 96 -0.32 8.98 -3.64
C MET A 96 -1.26 8.86 -2.45
N SER A 97 -0.78 8.33 -1.32
CA SER A 97 -1.56 8.30 -0.08
C SER A 97 -1.93 9.70 0.39
N ALA A 98 -1.04 10.68 0.23
CA ALA A 98 -1.30 12.09 0.56
C ALA A 98 -2.25 12.77 -0.44
N ALA A 99 -2.17 12.40 -1.73
CA ALA A 99 -3.07 12.89 -2.78
C ALA A 99 -4.51 12.36 -2.63
N GLY A 100 -4.67 11.17 -2.03
CA GLY A 100 -5.96 10.58 -1.69
C GLY A 100 -6.53 9.65 -2.76
N GLU A 101 -7.60 8.94 -2.38
CA GLU A 101 -8.16 7.84 -3.15
C GLU A 101 -8.63 8.23 -4.56
N ALA A 102 -9.29 9.38 -4.70
CA ALA A 102 -9.75 9.84 -6.01
C ALA A 102 -8.58 10.05 -6.99
N ALA A 103 -7.46 10.60 -6.53
CA ALA A 103 -6.26 10.78 -7.35
C ALA A 103 -5.61 9.44 -7.70
N GLY A 104 -5.59 8.50 -6.76
CA GLY A 104 -5.11 7.13 -7.01
C GLY A 104 -5.95 6.41 -8.07
N ILE A 105 -7.28 6.46 -7.95
CA ILE A 105 -8.21 5.86 -8.91
C ILE A 105 -8.03 6.46 -10.31
N ASP A 106 -7.94 7.79 -10.41
CA ASP A 106 -7.72 8.43 -11.71
C ASP A 106 -6.37 8.02 -12.31
N PHE A 107 -5.31 7.99 -11.50
CA PHE A 107 -3.99 7.53 -11.93
C PHE A 107 -4.05 6.10 -12.49
N VAL A 108 -4.58 5.13 -11.75
CA VAL A 108 -4.58 3.72 -12.18
C VAL A 108 -5.41 3.50 -13.46
N VAL A 109 -6.56 4.19 -13.59
CA VAL A 109 -7.41 4.10 -14.78
C VAL A 109 -6.75 4.75 -15.98
N ASP A 110 -6.12 5.91 -15.81
CA ASP A 110 -5.35 6.60 -16.84
C ASP A 110 -4.17 5.72 -17.33
N ARG A 111 -3.53 4.98 -16.42
CA ARG A 111 -2.47 4.04 -16.77
C ARG A 111 -2.98 2.85 -17.60
N LEU A 112 -4.12 2.27 -17.24
CA LEU A 112 -4.74 1.21 -18.04
C LEU A 112 -5.16 1.71 -19.43
N CYS A 113 -5.77 2.91 -19.51
CA CYS A 113 -6.12 3.54 -20.79
C CYS A 113 -4.89 3.83 -21.65
N GLY A 114 -3.78 4.21 -21.03
CA GLY A 114 -2.52 4.50 -21.74
C GLY A 114 -1.92 3.28 -22.46
N ILE A 115 -2.16 2.07 -21.97
CA ILE A 115 -1.62 0.82 -22.56
C ILE A 115 -2.62 0.18 -23.51
N PHE A 116 -3.86 0.02 -23.06
CA PHE A 116 -4.87 -0.77 -23.77
C PHE A 116 -5.83 0.10 -24.60
N GLY A 117 -5.66 1.43 -24.58
CA GLY A 117 -6.48 2.40 -25.28
C GLY A 117 -7.62 2.96 -24.42
N GLY A 118 -8.17 4.11 -24.83
CA GLY A 118 -9.17 4.85 -24.06
C GLY A 118 -10.52 4.13 -23.88
N ASP A 119 -10.83 3.13 -24.71
CA ASP A 119 -12.06 2.34 -24.60
C ASP A 119 -12.14 1.52 -23.31
N VAL A 120 -11.00 1.24 -22.67
CA VAL A 120 -10.91 0.54 -21.38
C VAL A 120 -11.77 1.24 -20.31
N ARG A 121 -11.86 2.57 -20.34
CA ARG A 121 -12.64 3.33 -19.35
C ARG A 121 -14.12 2.92 -19.32
N LYS A 122 -14.67 2.38 -20.42
CA LYS A 122 -16.05 1.85 -20.49
C LYS A 122 -16.24 0.55 -19.71
N HIS A 123 -15.14 -0.18 -19.48
CA HIS A 123 -15.10 -1.46 -18.79
C HIS A 123 -14.72 -1.34 -17.31
N VAL A 124 -14.26 -0.16 -16.90
CA VAL A 124 -13.89 0.13 -15.51
C VAL A 124 -15.15 0.29 -14.66
N GLY A 125 -15.25 -0.54 -13.62
CA GLY A 125 -16.32 -0.52 -12.64
C GLY A 125 -15.89 0.12 -11.32
N ARG A 126 -16.15 -0.58 -10.21
CA ARG A 126 -15.74 -0.13 -8.88
C ARG A 126 -14.22 -0.07 -8.78
N ALA A 127 -13.71 0.95 -8.11
CA ALA A 127 -12.29 1.08 -7.80
C ALA A 127 -12.14 1.65 -6.39
N MET A 128 -11.03 1.31 -5.74
CA MET A 128 -10.64 1.89 -4.45
C MET A 128 -9.13 1.96 -4.33
N MET A 129 -8.64 2.65 -3.30
CA MET A 129 -7.22 2.71 -2.93
C MET A 129 -7.05 2.36 -1.45
N THR A 130 -6.11 1.48 -1.13
CA THR A 130 -5.80 1.19 0.28
C THR A 130 -5.15 2.40 0.94
N ASN A 131 -5.61 2.80 2.13
CA ASN A 131 -5.12 3.98 2.86
C ASN A 131 -4.14 3.62 4.00
N TRP A 132 -3.13 2.78 3.74
CA TRP A 132 -2.20 2.33 4.78
C TRP A 132 -1.41 3.47 5.43
N GLY A 133 -1.03 4.48 4.63
CA GLY A 133 -0.27 5.64 5.11
C GLY A 133 -1.10 6.56 6.00
N GLY A 134 -2.37 6.78 5.66
CA GLY A 134 -3.29 7.63 6.43
C GLY A 134 -4.02 6.94 7.57
N GLU A 135 -3.97 5.60 7.67
CA GLU A 135 -4.63 4.83 8.73
C GLU A 135 -3.90 4.98 10.07
N ARG A 136 -4.54 5.65 11.03
CA ARG A 136 -3.95 5.96 12.36
C ARG A 136 -3.52 4.72 13.15
N PHE A 137 -4.15 3.58 12.90
CA PHE A 137 -3.86 2.33 13.63
C PHE A 137 -2.71 1.53 13.04
N VAL A 138 -2.12 1.96 11.92
CA VAL A 138 -1.02 1.24 11.25
C VAL A 138 0.11 2.17 10.83
N ARG A 139 -0.21 3.34 10.27
CA ARG A 139 0.73 4.42 9.89
C ARG A 139 1.81 3.96 8.88
N GLY A 140 1.40 3.19 7.89
CA GLY A 140 2.26 2.62 6.84
C GLY A 140 1.86 1.18 6.50
N ALA A 141 2.54 0.58 5.53
CA ALA A 141 2.18 -0.76 5.05
C ALA A 141 2.87 -1.87 5.86
N TYR A 142 4.19 -1.99 5.73
CA TYR A 142 4.98 -3.03 6.41
C TYR A 142 6.27 -2.43 6.96
N ALA A 143 6.74 -2.93 8.09
CA ALA A 143 8.03 -2.52 8.64
C ALA A 143 9.18 -3.13 7.84
N ALA A 144 10.24 -2.35 7.65
CA ALA A 144 11.49 -2.83 7.07
C ALA A 144 12.66 -2.32 7.92
N ALA A 145 13.54 -3.21 8.34
CA ALA A 145 14.73 -2.83 9.08
C ALA A 145 15.60 -1.90 8.22
N ARG A 146 16.07 -0.81 8.83
CA ARG A 146 17.07 0.05 8.16
C ARG A 146 18.33 -0.77 7.87
N PRO A 147 19.11 -0.42 6.82
CA PRO A 147 20.39 -1.05 6.59
C PRO A 147 21.25 -1.09 7.85
N GLY A 148 21.71 -2.28 8.25
CA GLY A 148 22.50 -2.49 9.47
C GLY A 148 21.71 -2.60 10.78
N ARG A 149 20.38 -2.72 10.74
CA ARG A 149 19.50 -2.80 11.93
C ARG A 149 18.69 -4.08 12.05
N SER A 150 19.10 -5.14 11.36
CA SER A 150 18.40 -6.44 11.33
C SER A 150 19.02 -7.52 12.22
N GLU A 151 20.11 -7.20 12.91
CA GLU A 151 20.85 -8.10 13.82
C GLU A 151 20.55 -7.82 15.29
#